data_AF-A0AAV3XQG6-F1
#
_entry.id   AF-A0AAV3XQG6-F1
#
_cell.length_a   1.000
_cell.length_b   1.000
_cell.length_c   1.000
_cell.angle_alpha   90.00
_cell.angle_beta   90.00
_cell.angle_gamma   90.00
#
_symmetry.space_group_name_H-M   'P 1'
#
loop_
_entity.id
_entity.type
_entity.pdbx_description
1 polymer ?
#
loop_
_entity_poly.entity_id
_entity_poly.type
_entity_poly.pdbx_seq_one_letter_code
_entity_poly.pdbx_strand_id
1 'polypeptide(L)'
;MFGELFLYLRQYKPPHPWRIVVIYPNRSAEGEQTLHFGQLLTLESVRRIYLDELGQAAENSLGVGVVKLVIEPEATAVQLARSLVEQAKQQITDEVVQNNLINLIETIIVYKLPQKSRQEIEAMFSLSELKQTKVYQEAKQEGPEEGKQEGERQAKLQAIARLLPMGLSLEQIAQALDLPLEVVQQTAEQIRSQTILSCQQNVAAFIVLLNDQRSLFSPDDLTELYHLVAPLPDNIEYLSQALSAWSENPSEILEAKRQLIASFSNNSSAESPNKQTLINAIGQPSSSGDSQQSNTTS
;
A
#
# COMPACT_ATOMS: atom_id res chain seq x y z
N MET A 1 25.36 -23.10 -13.14
CA MET A 1 25.27 -24.55 -13.44
C MET A 1 26.52 -25.13 -14.11
N PHE A 2 26.71 -25.14 -15.45
CA PHE A 2 27.86 -25.85 -16.05
C PHE A 2 29.25 -25.35 -15.58
N GLY A 3 29.40 -24.03 -15.39
CA GLY A 3 30.63 -23.48 -14.82
C GLY A 3 30.94 -24.02 -13.41
N GLU A 4 29.93 -24.10 -12.55
CA GLU A 4 30.08 -24.64 -11.19
C GLU A 4 30.37 -26.14 -11.21
N LEU A 5 29.72 -26.89 -12.10
CA LEU A 5 29.98 -28.31 -12.31
C LEU A 5 31.46 -28.54 -12.68
N PHE A 6 31.99 -27.80 -13.65
CA PHE A 6 33.39 -27.96 -14.06
C PHE A 6 34.38 -27.55 -12.97
N LEU A 7 34.06 -26.51 -12.19
CA LEU A 7 34.84 -26.14 -11.02
C LEU A 7 34.84 -27.24 -9.97
N TYR A 8 33.67 -27.83 -9.67
CA TYR A 8 33.53 -28.95 -8.74
C TYR A 8 34.35 -30.16 -9.19
N LEU A 9 34.25 -30.56 -10.46
CA LEU A 9 35.01 -31.70 -11.01
C LEU A 9 36.52 -31.47 -10.93
N ARG A 10 36.98 -30.24 -11.19
CA ARG A 10 38.39 -29.87 -11.07
C ARG A 10 38.87 -29.90 -9.63
N GLN A 11 38.07 -29.42 -8.69
CA GLN A 11 38.43 -29.31 -7.28
C GLN A 11 38.42 -30.67 -6.58
N TYR A 12 37.37 -31.48 -6.79
CA TYR A 12 37.13 -32.70 -6.01
C TYR A 12 37.52 -33.99 -6.73
N LYS A 13 37.78 -33.95 -8.05
CA LYS A 13 38.26 -35.09 -8.86
C LYS A 13 37.58 -36.42 -8.52
N PRO A 14 36.23 -36.49 -8.62
CA PRO A 14 35.51 -37.68 -8.20
C PRO A 14 35.94 -38.92 -9.01
N PRO A 15 35.90 -40.12 -8.42
CA PRO A 15 36.41 -41.34 -9.04
C PRO A 15 35.49 -41.91 -10.14
N HIS A 16 34.27 -41.38 -10.29
CA HIS A 16 33.27 -41.88 -11.23
C HIS A 16 32.87 -40.82 -12.26
N PRO A 17 32.43 -41.22 -13.47
CA PRO A 17 31.91 -40.30 -14.48
C PRO A 17 30.75 -39.46 -13.93
N TRP A 18 30.76 -38.17 -14.25
CA TRP A 18 29.73 -37.26 -13.77
C TRP A 18 28.42 -37.47 -14.53
N ARG A 19 27.32 -37.27 -13.81
CA ARG A 19 25.96 -37.13 -14.35
C ARG A 19 25.26 -36.01 -13.61
N ILE A 20 24.49 -35.21 -14.33
CA ILE A 20 23.70 -34.11 -13.76
C ILE A 20 22.25 -34.24 -14.20
N VAL A 21 21.34 -33.92 -13.28
CA VAL A 21 19.91 -33.83 -13.55
C VAL A 21 19.52 -32.37 -13.44
N VAL A 22 18.88 -31.84 -14.47
CA VAL A 22 18.35 -30.48 -14.51
C VAL A 22 16.85 -30.57 -14.54
N ILE A 23 16.20 -29.91 -13.58
CA ILE A 23 14.75 -29.92 -13.42
C ILE A 23 14.23 -28.55 -13.84
N TYR A 24 13.36 -28.54 -14.85
CA TYR A 24 12.69 -27.34 -15.35
C TYR A 24 11.20 -27.39 -15.03
N PRO A 25 10.55 -26.23 -14.79
CA PRO A 25 9.10 -26.19 -14.63
C PRO A 25 8.37 -26.58 -15.94
N ASN A 26 8.89 -26.12 -17.09
CA ASN A 26 8.40 -26.42 -18.43
C ASN A 26 9.50 -26.16 -19.48
N ARG A 27 9.26 -26.53 -20.74
CA ARG A 27 10.22 -26.30 -21.84
C ARG A 27 10.51 -24.83 -22.12
N SER A 28 9.53 -23.94 -21.91
CA SER A 28 9.72 -22.51 -22.15
C SER A 28 10.76 -21.89 -21.21
N ALA A 29 10.85 -22.38 -19.97
CA ALA A 29 11.85 -21.96 -18.99
C ALA A 29 13.30 -22.37 -19.35
N GLU A 30 13.48 -23.32 -20.28
CA GLU A 30 14.81 -23.69 -20.79
C GLU A 30 15.29 -22.73 -21.90
N GLY A 31 14.37 -22.01 -22.56
CA GLY A 31 14.60 -21.31 -23.83
C GLY A 31 15.74 -20.28 -23.83
N GLU A 32 16.06 -19.66 -22.70
CA GLU A 32 17.17 -18.71 -22.58
C GLU A 32 18.56 -19.39 -22.56
N GLN A 33 18.65 -20.66 -22.13
CA GLN A 33 19.93 -21.36 -21.94
C GLN A 33 20.38 -22.16 -23.19
N THR A 34 19.45 -22.48 -24.08
CA THR A 34 19.70 -23.29 -25.28
C THR A 34 20.59 -22.60 -26.32
N LEU A 35 20.59 -21.27 -26.38
CA LEU A 35 21.38 -20.49 -27.35
C LEU A 35 22.89 -20.68 -27.22
N HIS A 36 23.39 -20.80 -25.99
CA HIS A 36 24.83 -20.87 -25.72
C HIS A 36 25.30 -22.25 -25.24
N PHE A 37 24.42 -23.04 -24.62
CA PHE A 37 24.80 -24.32 -23.99
C PHE A 37 24.06 -25.53 -24.57
N GLY A 38 23.37 -25.38 -25.70
CA GLY A 38 22.59 -26.46 -26.32
C GLY A 38 23.38 -27.77 -26.51
N GLN A 39 24.64 -27.68 -26.95
CA GLN A 39 25.50 -28.87 -27.12
C GLN A 39 25.80 -29.59 -25.80
N LEU A 40 25.96 -28.85 -24.69
CA LEU A 40 26.19 -29.44 -23.38
C LEU A 40 24.91 -30.07 -22.83
N LEU A 41 23.75 -29.46 -23.07
CA LEU A 41 22.45 -29.98 -22.66
C LEU A 41 22.05 -31.28 -23.38
N THR A 42 22.67 -31.59 -24.52
CA THR A 42 22.47 -32.84 -25.27
C THR A 42 23.39 -33.99 -24.86
N LEU A 43 24.36 -33.76 -23.97
CA LEU A 43 25.26 -34.82 -23.50
C LEU A 43 24.48 -35.91 -22.76
N GLU A 44 24.88 -37.17 -22.93
CA GLU A 44 24.25 -38.32 -22.22
C GLU A 44 24.37 -38.21 -20.69
N SER A 45 25.40 -37.52 -20.21
CA SER A 45 25.59 -37.22 -18.79
C SER A 45 24.62 -36.16 -18.26
N VAL A 46 23.86 -35.48 -19.12
CA VAL A 46 22.89 -34.45 -18.74
C VAL A 46 21.48 -34.99 -18.97
N ARG A 47 20.74 -35.20 -17.89
CA ARG A 47 19.32 -35.54 -17.94
C ARG A 47 18.48 -34.31 -17.66
N ARG A 48 17.58 -33.98 -18.58
CA ARG A 48 16.58 -32.91 -18.43
C ARG A 48 15.25 -33.52 -18.02
N ILE A 49 14.63 -32.96 -16.99
CA ILE A 49 13.31 -33.35 -16.49
C ILE A 49 12.44 -32.09 -16.51
N TYR A 50 11.27 -32.18 -17.15
CA TYR A 50 10.29 -31.11 -17.14
C TYR A 50 9.13 -31.54 -16.25
N LEU A 51 8.78 -30.69 -15.28
CA LEU A 51 7.79 -31.02 -14.26
C LEU A 51 6.36 -31.08 -14.81
N ASP A 52 6.09 -30.45 -15.94
CA ASP A 52 4.83 -30.51 -16.69
C ASP A 52 4.72 -31.73 -17.63
N GLU A 53 5.81 -32.48 -17.85
CA GLU A 53 5.88 -33.62 -18.78
C GLU A 53 6.21 -34.95 -18.08
N LEU A 54 5.81 -35.10 -16.82
CA LEU A 54 6.06 -36.32 -16.07
C LEU A 54 5.06 -37.41 -16.50
N GLY A 55 5.57 -38.62 -16.77
CA GLY A 55 4.71 -39.76 -17.14
C GLY A 55 3.85 -40.25 -15.97
N GLN A 56 2.73 -40.92 -16.28
CA GLN A 56 1.73 -41.39 -15.30
C GLN A 56 2.31 -42.16 -14.10
N ALA A 57 3.37 -42.96 -14.31
CA ALA A 57 4.03 -43.69 -13.22
C ALA A 57 4.75 -42.77 -12.22
N ALA A 58 5.28 -41.64 -12.69
CA ALA A 58 5.89 -40.62 -11.84
C ALA A 58 4.83 -39.77 -11.14
N GLU A 59 3.67 -39.53 -11.77
CA GLU A 59 2.57 -38.77 -11.18
C GLU A 59 1.94 -39.45 -9.96
N ASN A 60 2.07 -40.77 -9.85
CA ASN A 60 1.64 -41.54 -8.67
C ASN A 60 2.62 -41.46 -7.49
N SER A 61 3.81 -40.86 -7.68
CA SER A 61 4.79 -40.70 -6.61
C SER A 61 4.47 -39.47 -5.77
N LEU A 62 4.34 -39.68 -4.46
CA LEU A 62 4.08 -38.61 -3.48
C LEU A 62 5.12 -37.48 -3.58
N GLY A 63 6.41 -37.80 -3.65
CA GLY A 63 7.48 -36.80 -3.75
C GLY A 63 7.42 -36.01 -5.05
N VAL A 64 7.04 -36.65 -6.16
CA VAL A 64 6.85 -35.97 -7.45
C VAL A 64 5.67 -35.02 -7.37
N GLY A 65 4.57 -35.43 -6.74
CA GLY A 65 3.40 -34.58 -6.52
C GLY A 65 3.74 -33.33 -5.70
N VAL A 66 4.55 -33.44 -4.65
CA VAL A 66 5.01 -32.26 -3.88
C VAL A 66 5.84 -31.31 -4.74
N VAL A 67 6.72 -31.81 -5.61
CA VAL A 67 7.50 -30.95 -6.52
C VAL A 67 6.59 -30.31 -7.57
N LYS A 68 5.61 -31.04 -8.12
CA LYS A 68 4.62 -30.52 -9.07
C LYS A 68 3.79 -29.41 -8.46
N LEU A 69 3.51 -29.46 -7.16
CA LEU A 69 2.79 -28.42 -6.45
C LEU A 69 3.44 -27.03 -6.60
N VAL A 70 4.76 -26.95 -6.77
CA VAL A 70 5.50 -25.70 -6.98
C VAL A 70 5.11 -25.01 -8.29
N ILE A 71 4.75 -25.77 -9.33
CA ILE A 71 4.39 -25.23 -10.65
C ILE A 71 2.88 -25.27 -10.93
N GLU A 72 2.10 -25.94 -10.07
CA GLU A 72 0.65 -26.09 -10.21
C GLU A 72 -0.08 -24.72 -10.16
N PRO A 73 -1.08 -24.44 -11.02
CA PRO A 73 -1.85 -23.20 -10.96
C PRO A 73 -2.56 -22.98 -9.61
N GLU A 74 -2.70 -21.73 -9.17
CA GLU A 74 -3.33 -21.40 -7.87
C GLU A 74 -4.74 -21.99 -7.72
N ALA A 75 -5.50 -22.05 -8.82
CA ALA A 75 -6.86 -22.59 -8.84
C ALA A 75 -6.95 -24.09 -8.49
N THR A 76 -5.92 -24.88 -8.83
CA THR A 76 -5.88 -26.33 -8.63
C THR A 76 -4.89 -26.77 -7.55
N ALA A 77 -3.94 -25.90 -7.18
CA ALA A 77 -2.90 -26.19 -6.19
C ALA A 77 -3.47 -26.68 -4.84
N VAL A 78 -4.59 -26.11 -4.40
CA VAL A 78 -5.23 -26.49 -3.14
C VAL A 78 -5.75 -27.92 -3.18
N GLN A 79 -6.37 -28.32 -4.30
CA GLN A 79 -6.89 -29.67 -4.47
C GLN A 79 -5.75 -30.69 -4.52
N LEU A 80 -4.68 -30.37 -5.25
CA LEU A 80 -3.50 -31.22 -5.33
C LEU A 80 -2.85 -31.39 -3.95
N ALA A 81 -2.61 -30.29 -3.23
CA ALA A 81 -2.01 -30.33 -1.90
C ALA A 81 -2.83 -31.15 -0.89
N ARG A 82 -4.17 -31.02 -0.91
CA ARG A 82 -5.05 -31.88 -0.09
C ARG A 82 -4.84 -33.36 -0.40
N SER A 83 -4.80 -33.73 -1.68
CA SER A 83 -4.58 -35.12 -2.06
C SER A 83 -3.21 -35.65 -1.61
N LEU A 84 -2.17 -34.81 -1.66
CA LEU A 84 -0.82 -35.18 -1.22
C LEU A 84 -0.74 -35.36 0.29
N VAL A 85 -1.43 -34.53 1.07
CA VAL A 85 -1.51 -34.71 2.53
C VAL A 85 -2.19 -36.02 2.88
N GLU A 86 -3.31 -36.35 2.24
CA GLU A 86 -3.99 -37.64 2.46
C GLU A 86 -3.11 -38.84 2.06
N GLN A 87 -2.41 -38.75 0.94
CA GLN A 87 -1.46 -39.78 0.52
C GLN A 87 -0.29 -39.91 1.51
N ALA A 88 0.26 -38.81 2.02
CA ALA A 88 1.32 -38.83 3.02
C ALA A 88 0.86 -39.54 4.30
N LYS A 89 -0.38 -39.28 4.75
CA LYS A 89 -0.98 -39.94 5.92
C LYS A 89 -1.14 -41.45 5.73
N GLN A 90 -1.50 -41.87 4.52
CA GLN A 90 -1.74 -43.29 4.22
C GLN A 90 -0.45 -44.08 3.96
N GLN A 91 0.55 -43.45 3.32
CA GLN A 91 1.75 -44.15 2.82
C GLN A 91 2.94 -44.08 3.78
N ILE A 92 3.00 -43.07 4.66
CA ILE A 92 4.14 -42.85 5.56
C ILE A 92 3.75 -43.25 6.98
N THR A 93 4.43 -44.26 7.52
CA THR A 93 4.19 -44.77 8.88
C THR A 93 5.01 -44.02 9.94
N ASP A 94 6.17 -43.46 9.55
CA ASP A 94 7.01 -42.65 10.42
C ASP A 94 6.39 -41.26 10.61
N GLU A 95 5.93 -40.97 11.83
CA GLU A 95 5.26 -39.70 12.15
C GLU A 95 6.16 -38.48 11.91
N VAL A 96 7.47 -38.59 12.12
CA VAL A 96 8.39 -37.46 11.92
C VAL A 96 8.51 -37.14 10.44
N VAL A 97 8.71 -38.15 9.59
CA VAL A 97 8.79 -37.98 8.14
C VAL A 97 7.46 -37.52 7.57
N GLN A 98 6.34 -38.07 8.07
CA GLN A 98 4.99 -37.68 7.67
C GLN A 98 4.74 -36.20 7.98
N ASN A 99 4.99 -35.77 9.22
CA ASN A 99 4.80 -34.38 9.64
C ASN A 99 5.71 -33.42 8.86
N ASN A 100 6.97 -33.79 8.62
CA ASN A 100 7.88 -32.96 7.82
C ASN A 100 7.39 -32.77 6.39
N LEU A 101 6.83 -33.81 5.77
CA LEU A 101 6.30 -33.72 4.40
C LEU A 101 5.02 -32.88 4.35
N ILE A 102 4.12 -33.06 5.30
CA ILE A 102 2.90 -32.24 5.42
C ILE A 102 3.30 -30.77 5.60
N ASN A 103 4.23 -30.47 6.51
CA ASN A 103 4.76 -29.12 6.71
C ASN A 103 5.32 -28.51 5.41
N LEU A 104 6.02 -29.31 4.60
CA LEU A 104 6.57 -28.85 3.32
C LEU A 104 5.45 -28.51 2.33
N ILE A 105 4.43 -29.37 2.20
CA ILE A 105 3.27 -29.14 1.33
C ILE A 105 2.55 -27.85 1.73
N GLU A 106 2.32 -27.67 3.02
CA GLU A 106 1.68 -26.47 3.57
C GLU A 106 2.50 -25.21 3.31
N THR A 107 3.82 -25.29 3.50
CA THR A 107 4.73 -24.18 3.21
C THR A 107 4.62 -23.76 1.75
N ILE A 108 4.68 -24.71 0.81
CA ILE A 108 4.55 -24.43 -0.63
C ILE A 108 3.23 -23.71 -0.94
N ILE A 109 2.12 -24.11 -0.30
CA ILE A 109 0.81 -23.48 -0.49
C ILE A 109 0.76 -22.05 0.03
N VAL A 110 1.32 -21.79 1.21
CA VAL A 110 1.36 -20.44 1.78
C VAL A 110 2.12 -19.49 0.86
N TYR A 111 3.28 -19.92 0.35
CA TYR A 111 4.05 -19.11 -0.60
C TYR A 111 3.33 -18.93 -1.94
N LYS A 112 2.56 -19.93 -2.38
CA LYS A 112 1.81 -19.88 -3.63
C LYS A 112 0.56 -19.00 -3.56
N LEU A 113 -0.01 -18.78 -2.38
CA LEU A 113 -1.26 -18.02 -2.18
C LEU A 113 -1.04 -16.80 -1.28
N PRO A 114 -0.17 -15.85 -1.65
CA PRO A 114 0.24 -14.75 -0.77
C PRO A 114 -0.89 -13.77 -0.43
N GLN A 115 -1.95 -13.73 -1.27
CA GLN A 115 -3.10 -12.84 -1.06
C GLN A 115 -4.20 -13.47 -0.21
N LYS A 116 -4.10 -14.77 0.12
CA LYS A 116 -5.08 -15.43 0.99
C LYS A 116 -4.63 -15.30 2.43
N SER A 117 -5.55 -14.90 3.28
CA SER A 117 -5.33 -14.97 4.71
C SER A 117 -5.16 -16.43 5.13
N ARG A 118 -4.42 -16.61 6.21
CA ARG A 118 -4.18 -17.92 6.78
C ARG A 118 -5.46 -18.65 7.18
N GLN A 119 -6.46 -17.94 7.68
CA GLN A 119 -7.77 -18.51 8.02
C GLN A 119 -8.49 -19.03 6.77
N GLU A 120 -8.37 -18.31 5.66
CA GLU A 120 -8.91 -18.77 4.37
C GLU A 120 -8.17 -20.01 3.88
N ILE A 121 -6.84 -20.07 4.01
CA ILE A 121 -6.07 -21.27 3.68
C ILE A 121 -6.49 -22.43 4.59
N GLU A 122 -6.58 -22.27 5.91
CA GLU A 122 -7.05 -23.32 6.83
C GLU A 122 -8.44 -23.86 6.46
N ALA A 123 -9.40 -22.97 6.21
CA ALA A 123 -10.74 -23.34 5.78
C ALA A 123 -10.72 -24.09 4.43
N MET A 124 -9.88 -23.63 3.51
CA MET A 124 -9.63 -24.27 2.22
C MET A 124 -8.85 -25.56 2.31
N PHE A 125 -8.35 -25.96 3.48
CA PHE A 125 -7.61 -27.21 3.64
C PHE A 125 -8.30 -28.19 4.60
N SER A 126 -9.24 -27.73 5.44
CA SER A 126 -9.78 -28.51 6.57
C SER A 126 -8.66 -29.07 7.48
N LEU A 127 -7.45 -28.51 7.37
CA LEU A 127 -6.26 -28.92 8.09
C LEU A 127 -6.23 -28.16 9.41
N SER A 128 -6.86 -28.75 10.43
CA SER A 128 -6.71 -28.29 11.82
C SER A 128 -5.24 -28.34 12.29
N GLU A 129 -4.39 -29.05 11.55
CA GLU A 129 -2.99 -29.36 11.81
C GLU A 129 -2.02 -28.26 11.35
N LEU A 130 -2.43 -27.34 10.45
CA LEU A 130 -1.65 -26.17 10.02
C LEU A 130 -1.09 -25.37 11.20
N LYS A 131 -1.82 -25.37 12.34
CA LYS A 131 -1.44 -24.69 13.59
C LYS A 131 -0.13 -25.17 14.20
N GLN A 132 0.33 -26.37 13.87
CA GLN A 132 1.51 -26.98 14.46
C GLN A 132 2.80 -26.73 13.69
N THR A 133 2.73 -26.13 12.50
CA THR A 133 3.95 -25.92 11.70
C THR A 133 4.77 -24.75 12.25
N LYS A 134 6.10 -24.82 12.08
CA LYS A 134 6.99 -23.76 12.59
C LYS A 134 6.71 -22.40 11.95
N VAL A 135 6.49 -22.41 10.63
CA VAL A 135 6.01 -21.25 9.86
C VAL A 135 4.67 -20.74 10.41
N TYR A 136 3.87 -21.61 11.04
CA TYR A 136 2.66 -21.22 11.75
C TYR A 136 2.88 -20.47 13.03
N GLN A 137 3.77 -20.98 13.87
CA GLN A 137 4.04 -20.41 15.17
C GLN A 137 4.79 -19.08 15.06
N GLU A 138 5.77 -19.00 14.15
CA GLU A 138 6.59 -17.79 13.92
C GLU A 138 5.74 -16.63 13.39
N ALA A 139 5.02 -16.82 12.28
CA ALA A 139 4.19 -15.76 11.70
C ALA A 139 3.01 -15.32 12.58
N LYS A 140 2.53 -16.19 13.50
CA LYS A 140 1.48 -15.83 14.47
C LYS A 140 2.03 -14.96 15.62
N GLN A 141 3.32 -15.06 15.92
CA GLN A 141 3.98 -14.26 16.95
C GLN A 141 4.40 -12.88 16.42
N GLU A 142 4.83 -12.78 15.16
CA GLU A 142 5.27 -11.53 14.56
C GLU A 142 4.14 -10.53 14.29
N GLY A 143 2.98 -10.98 13.77
CA GLY A 143 1.88 -10.08 13.42
C GLY A 143 1.28 -9.25 14.58
N PRO A 144 1.03 -9.83 15.77
CA PRO A 144 0.57 -9.07 16.94
C PRO A 144 1.62 -8.09 17.48
N GLU A 145 2.90 -8.43 17.41
CA GLU A 145 3.98 -7.56 17.88
C GLU A 145 4.19 -6.36 16.95
N GLU A 146 4.25 -6.59 15.63
CA GLU A 146 4.32 -5.50 14.65
C GLU A 146 3.08 -4.60 14.71
N GLY A 147 1.88 -5.19 14.80
CA GLY A 147 0.65 -4.43 14.94
C GLY A 147 0.56 -3.61 16.23
N LYS A 148 1.08 -4.14 17.34
CA LYS A 148 1.15 -3.41 18.62
C LYS A 148 2.16 -2.28 18.55
N GLN A 149 3.36 -2.52 18.00
CA GLN A 149 4.38 -1.48 17.85
C GLN A 149 3.91 -0.36 16.92
N GLU A 150 3.28 -0.70 15.79
CA GLU A 150 2.72 0.28 14.87
C GLU A 150 1.55 1.06 15.49
N GLY A 151 0.68 0.38 16.23
CA GLY A 151 -0.42 1.01 16.97
C GLY A 151 0.09 1.97 18.06
N GLU A 152 1.09 1.57 18.84
CA GLU A 152 1.74 2.42 19.84
C GLU A 152 2.41 3.62 19.21
N ARG A 153 3.13 3.43 18.10
CA ARG A 153 3.76 4.50 17.33
C ARG A 153 2.71 5.49 16.82
N GLN A 154 1.64 5.02 16.20
CA GLN A 154 0.55 5.87 15.71
C GLN A 154 -0.14 6.63 16.86
N ALA A 155 -0.39 5.98 18.00
CA ALA A 155 -0.98 6.61 19.17
C ALA A 155 -0.09 7.74 19.72
N LYS A 156 1.23 7.51 19.79
CA LYS A 156 2.19 8.55 20.20
C LYS A 156 2.22 9.72 19.21
N LEU A 157 2.19 9.47 17.90
CA LEU A 157 2.13 10.55 16.90
C LEU A 157 0.83 11.35 16.97
N GLN A 158 -0.31 10.69 17.17
CA GLN A 158 -1.60 11.37 17.37
C GLN A 158 -1.61 12.19 18.68
N ALA A 159 -0.91 11.74 19.72
CA ALA A 159 -0.78 12.49 20.95
C ALA A 159 0.00 13.81 20.74
N ILE A 160 1.04 13.82 19.90
CA ILE A 160 1.77 15.06 19.53
C ILE A 160 0.78 16.10 18.98
N ALA A 161 -0.09 15.71 18.05
CA ALA A 161 -1.08 16.61 17.45
C ALA A 161 -2.06 17.22 18.47
N ARG A 162 -2.33 16.54 19.58
CA ARG A 162 -3.19 17.04 20.66
C ARG A 162 -2.44 17.91 21.68
N LEU A 163 -1.15 17.64 21.90
CA LEU A 163 -0.33 18.33 22.90
C LEU A 163 0.24 19.65 22.37
N LEU A 164 0.57 19.75 21.07
CA LEU A 164 1.09 20.98 20.48
C LEU A 164 0.19 22.21 20.72
N PRO A 165 -1.14 22.14 20.50
CA PRO A 165 -2.03 23.28 20.74
C PRO A 165 -2.19 23.65 22.23
N MET A 166 -1.82 22.76 23.15
CA MET A 166 -1.88 23.00 24.60
C MET A 166 -0.69 23.83 25.11
N GLY A 167 0.24 24.21 24.24
CA GLY A 167 1.38 25.07 24.58
C GLY A 167 2.55 24.36 25.25
N LEU A 168 2.60 23.02 25.20
CA LEU A 168 3.77 22.26 25.66
C LEU A 168 4.95 22.46 24.70
N SER A 169 6.16 22.52 25.24
CA SER A 169 7.38 22.55 24.43
C SER A 169 7.64 21.19 23.76
N LEU A 170 8.37 21.18 22.65
CA LEU A 170 8.71 19.94 21.93
C LEU A 170 9.50 18.98 22.83
N GLU A 171 10.35 19.51 23.71
CA GLU A 171 11.11 18.73 24.69
C GLU A 171 10.21 18.11 25.75
N GLN A 172 9.20 18.84 26.23
CA GLN A 172 8.21 18.31 27.17
C GLN A 172 7.37 17.20 26.52
N ILE A 173 6.99 17.36 25.26
CA ILE A 173 6.26 16.35 24.50
C ILE A 173 7.12 15.11 24.26
N ALA A 174 8.38 15.28 23.86
CA ALA A 174 9.35 14.20 23.68
C ALA A 174 9.54 13.40 24.97
N GLN A 175 9.71 14.09 26.10
CA GLN A 175 9.83 13.46 27.41
C GLN A 175 8.54 12.73 27.83
N ALA A 176 7.37 13.35 27.65
CA ALA A 176 6.09 12.77 28.06
C ALA A 176 5.70 11.53 27.26
N LEU A 177 6.09 11.47 25.98
CA LEU A 177 5.76 10.37 25.07
C LEU A 177 6.88 9.33 24.94
N ASP A 178 8.01 9.54 25.62
CA ASP A 178 9.23 8.73 25.49
C ASP A 178 9.56 8.53 24.00
N LEU A 179 9.76 9.67 23.31
CA LEU A 179 10.11 9.74 21.90
C LEU A 179 11.40 10.55 21.72
N PRO A 180 12.22 10.24 20.69
CA PRO A 180 13.32 11.10 20.29
C PRO A 180 12.80 12.49 19.92
N LEU A 181 13.54 13.53 20.32
CA LEU A 181 13.15 14.92 20.05
C LEU A 181 13.00 15.20 18.55
N GLU A 182 13.87 14.57 17.73
CA GLU A 182 13.85 14.69 16.27
C GLU A 182 12.53 14.20 15.67
N VAL A 183 11.96 13.11 16.22
CA VAL A 183 10.67 12.57 15.76
C VAL A 183 9.54 13.55 16.09
N VAL A 184 9.59 14.15 17.27
CA VAL A 184 8.60 15.16 17.69
C VAL A 184 8.71 16.42 16.83
N GLN A 185 9.92 16.88 16.54
CA GLN A 185 10.17 18.03 15.66
C GLN A 185 9.62 17.80 14.24
N GLN A 186 9.98 16.68 13.62
CA GLN A 186 9.50 16.33 12.27
C GLN A 186 7.98 16.23 12.23
N THR A 187 7.37 15.59 13.24
CA THR A 187 5.92 15.47 13.31
C THR A 187 5.24 16.84 13.48
N ALA A 188 5.80 17.71 14.32
CA ALA A 188 5.30 19.06 14.51
C ALA A 188 5.40 19.90 13.23
N GLU A 189 6.51 19.80 12.49
CA GLU A 189 6.69 20.46 11.19
C GLU A 189 5.70 19.96 10.14
N GLN A 190 5.46 18.65 10.10
CA GLN A 190 4.48 18.05 9.20
C GLN A 190 3.06 18.54 9.53
N ILE A 191 2.69 18.56 10.81
CA ILE A 191 1.40 19.09 11.27
C ILE A 191 1.28 20.57 10.89
N ARG A 192 2.30 21.38 11.17
CA ARG A 192 2.29 22.81 10.83
C ARG A 192 2.11 23.03 9.32
N SER A 193 2.80 22.25 8.51
CA SER A 193 2.70 22.33 7.04
C SER A 193 1.31 21.95 6.55
N GLN A 194 0.70 20.90 7.12
CA GLN A 194 -0.68 20.50 6.81
C GLN A 194 -1.69 21.57 7.25
N THR A 195 -1.50 22.18 8.42
CA THR A 195 -2.35 23.29 8.90
C THR A 195 -2.30 24.47 7.95
N ILE A 196 -1.10 24.89 7.52
CA ILE A 196 -0.93 25.99 6.57
C ILE A 196 -1.64 25.68 5.25
N LEU A 197 -1.49 24.45 4.73
CA LEU A 197 -2.17 24.03 3.51
C LEU A 197 -3.70 24.09 3.65
N SER A 198 -4.24 23.62 4.78
CA SER A 198 -5.67 23.72 5.06
C SER A 198 -6.15 25.18 5.14
N CYS A 199 -5.36 26.08 5.75
CA CYS A 199 -5.67 27.51 5.75
C CYS A 199 -5.67 28.10 4.34
N GLN A 200 -4.68 27.75 3.51
CA GLN A 200 -4.62 28.19 2.11
C GLN A 200 -5.85 27.72 1.33
N GLN A 201 -6.22 26.44 1.45
CA GLN A 201 -7.40 25.88 0.79
C GLN A 201 -8.69 26.60 1.23
N ASN A 202 -8.84 26.90 2.51
CA ASN A 202 -10.01 27.63 3.00
C ASN A 202 -10.11 29.03 2.38
N VAL A 203 -9.03 29.82 2.41
CA VAL A 203 -9.02 31.17 1.81
C VAL A 203 -9.22 31.10 0.29
N ALA A 204 -8.58 30.15 -0.40
CA ALA A 204 -8.75 29.95 -1.83
C ALA A 204 -10.21 29.63 -2.20
N ALA A 205 -10.88 28.78 -1.40
CA ALA A 205 -12.29 28.45 -1.63
C ALA A 205 -13.19 29.70 -1.55
N PHE A 206 -12.94 30.60 -0.59
CA PHE A 206 -13.66 31.88 -0.52
C PHE A 206 -13.41 32.76 -1.74
N ILE A 207 -12.17 32.84 -2.21
CA ILE A 207 -11.83 33.62 -3.42
C ILE A 207 -12.58 33.06 -4.64
N VAL A 208 -12.59 31.74 -4.81
CA VAL A 208 -13.32 31.08 -5.90
C VAL A 208 -14.81 31.37 -5.81
N LEU A 209 -15.43 31.23 -4.63
CA LEU A 209 -16.85 31.53 -4.44
C LEU A 209 -17.19 33.00 -4.75
N LEU A 210 -16.36 33.94 -4.28
CA LEU A 210 -16.56 35.38 -4.52
C LEU A 210 -16.46 35.78 -6.00
N ASN A 211 -15.68 35.04 -6.78
CA ASN A 211 -15.49 35.27 -8.21
C ASN A 211 -16.55 34.54 -9.06
N ASP A 212 -16.77 33.26 -8.79
CA ASP A 212 -17.51 32.37 -9.68
C ASP A 212 -18.96 32.13 -9.23
N GLN A 213 -19.26 32.28 -7.94
CA GLN A 213 -20.58 32.07 -7.33
C GLN A 213 -21.03 33.28 -6.52
N ARG A 214 -20.76 34.48 -7.01
CA ARG A 214 -20.99 35.73 -6.27
C ARG A 214 -22.43 35.95 -5.84
N SER A 215 -23.40 35.39 -6.56
CA SER A 215 -24.82 35.45 -6.19
C SER A 215 -25.14 34.81 -4.84
N LEU A 216 -24.24 33.98 -4.29
CA LEU A 216 -24.35 33.43 -2.94
C LEU A 216 -24.12 34.48 -1.83
N PHE A 217 -23.52 35.63 -2.16
CA PHE A 217 -23.20 36.68 -1.20
C PHE A 217 -24.15 37.86 -1.38
N SER A 218 -24.83 38.25 -0.31
CA SER A 218 -25.59 39.50 -0.29
C SER A 218 -24.66 40.71 -0.23
N PRO A 219 -25.14 41.93 -0.58
CA PRO A 219 -24.37 43.15 -0.41
C PRO A 219 -23.89 43.39 1.04
N ASP A 220 -24.69 42.97 2.02
CA ASP A 220 -24.34 43.07 3.44
C ASP A 220 -23.21 42.09 3.79
N ASP A 221 -23.25 40.85 3.29
CA ASP A 221 -22.18 39.86 3.47
C ASP A 221 -20.84 40.36 2.93
N LEU A 222 -20.84 40.97 1.74
CA LEU A 222 -19.63 41.54 1.12
C LEU A 222 -19.07 42.70 1.94
N THR A 223 -19.95 43.52 2.51
CA THR A 223 -19.57 44.65 3.37
C THR A 223 -18.96 44.15 4.68
N GLU A 224 -19.57 43.15 5.31
CA GLU A 224 -19.08 42.53 6.53
C GLU A 224 -17.73 41.84 6.30
N LEU A 225 -17.60 41.05 5.22
CA LEU A 225 -16.34 40.41 4.83
C LEU A 225 -15.22 41.42 4.60
N TYR A 226 -15.50 42.56 3.94
CA TYR A 226 -14.51 43.60 3.75
C TYR A 226 -14.03 44.17 5.09
N HIS A 227 -14.95 44.53 5.99
CA HIS A 227 -14.62 45.05 7.31
C HIS A 227 -13.91 44.03 8.21
N LEU A 228 -14.18 42.74 8.03
CA LEU A 228 -13.50 41.65 8.71
C LEU A 228 -12.05 41.47 8.23
N VAL A 229 -11.82 41.51 6.92
CA VAL A 229 -10.51 41.21 6.31
C VAL A 229 -9.56 42.41 6.29
N ALA A 230 -10.09 43.62 6.05
CA ALA A 230 -9.29 44.84 5.93
C ALA A 230 -8.32 45.12 7.09
N PRO A 231 -8.68 44.94 8.39
CA PRO A 231 -7.77 45.21 9.50
C PRO A 231 -6.76 44.08 9.78
N LEU A 232 -6.92 42.89 9.19
CA LEU A 232 -6.06 41.74 9.48
C LEU A 232 -4.67 41.86 8.83
N PRO A 233 -3.61 41.26 9.40
CA PRO A 233 -2.32 41.14 8.73
C PRO A 233 -2.41 40.25 7.48
N ASP A 234 -1.47 40.41 6.55
CA ASP A 234 -1.34 39.49 5.40
C ASP A 234 -0.70 38.17 5.85
N ASN A 235 -1.50 37.35 6.53
CA ASN A 235 -1.10 36.07 7.09
C ASN A 235 -2.27 35.08 6.95
N ILE A 236 -1.98 33.93 6.34
CA ILE A 236 -3.01 32.99 5.92
C ILE A 236 -3.80 32.36 7.08
N GLU A 237 -3.17 32.16 8.23
CA GLU A 237 -3.81 31.55 9.39
C GLU A 237 -4.86 32.51 9.97
N TYR A 238 -4.51 33.79 10.16
CA TYR A 238 -5.45 34.81 10.62
C TYR A 238 -6.62 35.02 9.65
N LEU A 239 -6.33 35.08 8.35
CA LEU A 239 -7.36 35.20 7.31
C LEU A 239 -8.30 33.98 7.33
N SER A 240 -7.74 32.77 7.34
CA SER A 240 -8.52 31.52 7.38
C SER A 240 -9.37 31.43 8.65
N GLN A 241 -8.83 31.81 9.80
CA GLN A 241 -9.55 31.79 11.07
C GLN A 241 -10.74 32.76 11.07
N ALA A 242 -10.52 34.00 10.62
CA ALA A 242 -11.58 35.00 10.53
C ALA A 242 -12.71 34.57 9.59
N LEU A 243 -12.36 34.07 8.40
CA LEU A 243 -13.34 33.56 7.42
C LEU A 243 -14.08 32.33 7.94
N SER A 244 -13.40 31.46 8.69
CA SER A 244 -14.05 30.30 9.31
C SER A 244 -15.10 30.76 10.33
N ALA A 245 -14.72 31.65 11.26
CA ALA A 245 -15.62 32.21 12.26
C ALA A 245 -16.83 32.91 11.63
N TRP A 246 -16.61 33.69 10.56
CA TRP A 246 -17.69 34.35 9.82
C TRP A 246 -18.66 33.36 9.16
N SER A 247 -18.17 32.20 8.70
CA SER A 247 -18.98 31.16 8.05
C SER A 247 -19.41 30.01 8.96
N GLU A 248 -19.31 30.14 10.28
CA GLU A 248 -19.67 29.08 11.24
C GLU A 248 -21.17 28.74 11.21
N ASN A 249 -22.03 29.66 10.77
CA ASN A 249 -23.46 29.41 10.64
C ASN A 249 -23.78 28.55 9.39
N PRO A 250 -24.65 27.53 9.50
CA PRO A 250 -25.09 26.74 8.34
C PRO A 250 -25.71 27.65 7.27
N SER A 251 -25.01 27.80 6.16
CA SER A 251 -25.39 28.64 5.03
C SER A 251 -25.09 27.92 3.71
N GLU A 252 -25.71 28.37 2.62
CA GLU A 252 -25.38 27.89 1.26
C GLU A 252 -23.90 28.13 0.93
N ILE A 253 -23.32 29.23 1.44
CA ILE A 253 -21.90 29.56 1.33
C ILE A 253 -21.03 28.49 2.02
N LEU A 254 -21.38 28.07 3.24
CA LEU A 254 -20.63 27.05 3.98
C LEU A 254 -20.65 25.70 3.25
N GLU A 255 -21.78 25.32 2.67
CA GLU A 255 -21.90 24.07 1.90
C GLU A 255 -21.14 24.13 0.58
N ALA A 256 -21.29 25.22 -0.18
CA ALA A 256 -20.55 25.44 -1.42
C ALA A 256 -19.02 25.43 -1.18
N LYS A 257 -18.58 26.03 -0.06
CA LYS A 257 -17.19 26.00 0.40
C LYS A 257 -16.72 24.57 0.69
N ARG A 258 -17.50 23.76 1.42
CA ARG A 258 -17.15 22.36 1.71
C ARG A 258 -16.97 21.55 0.43
N GLN A 259 -17.88 21.72 -0.53
CA GLN A 259 -17.81 21.03 -1.83
C GLN A 259 -16.56 21.44 -2.62
N LEU A 260 -16.21 22.73 -2.64
CA LEU A 260 -15.00 23.22 -3.30
C LEU A 260 -13.72 22.70 -2.64
N ILE A 261 -13.62 22.76 -1.30
CA ILE A 261 -12.45 22.24 -0.58
C ILE A 261 -12.27 20.74 -0.85
N ALA A 262 -13.35 19.97 -0.93
CA ALA A 262 -13.28 18.55 -1.29
C ALA A 262 -12.78 18.32 -2.74
N SER A 263 -12.97 19.29 -3.63
CA SER A 263 -12.51 19.24 -5.03
C SER A 263 -11.05 19.67 -5.22
N PHE A 264 -10.47 20.39 -4.25
CA PHE A 264 -9.06 20.76 -4.27
C PHE A 264 -8.19 19.52 -4.07
N SER A 265 -7.72 18.94 -5.18
CA SER A 265 -6.69 17.89 -5.14
C SER A 265 -5.41 18.45 -4.51
N ASN A 266 -4.63 17.60 -3.83
CA ASN A 266 -3.38 17.94 -3.11
C ASN A 266 -2.30 18.66 -3.95
N ASN A 267 -2.53 18.89 -5.24
CA ASN A 267 -1.69 19.67 -6.14
C ASN A 267 -2.56 20.68 -6.91
N SER A 268 -2.70 21.89 -6.39
CA SER A 268 -3.02 23.05 -7.23
C SER A 268 -1.88 24.05 -7.11
N SER A 269 -1.07 24.16 -8.17
CA SER A 269 0.01 25.15 -8.31
C SER A 269 -0.52 26.57 -8.56
N ALA A 270 -1.65 26.94 -7.94
CA ALA A 270 -2.11 28.31 -7.93
C ALA A 270 -1.20 29.11 -6.98
N GLU A 271 -0.93 30.37 -7.30
CA GLU A 271 -0.27 31.28 -6.35
C GLU A 271 -0.98 31.20 -4.99
N SER A 272 -0.19 31.10 -3.91
CA SER A 272 -0.75 31.05 -2.55
C SER A 272 -1.67 32.25 -2.37
N PRO A 273 -2.94 32.04 -1.94
CA PRO A 273 -3.84 33.15 -1.70
C PRO A 273 -3.24 34.07 -0.63
N ASN A 274 -3.48 35.37 -0.80
CA ASN A 274 -3.03 36.41 0.12
C ASN A 274 -4.15 37.42 0.38
N LYS A 275 -3.96 38.30 1.36
CA LYS A 275 -4.95 39.30 1.74
C LYS A 275 -5.42 40.15 0.56
N GLN A 276 -4.50 40.54 -0.32
CA GLN A 276 -4.84 41.41 -1.46
C GLN A 276 -5.75 40.70 -2.46
N THR A 277 -5.46 39.43 -2.78
CA THR A 277 -6.31 38.63 -3.68
C THR A 277 -7.72 38.45 -3.12
N LEU A 278 -7.85 38.26 -1.80
CA LEU A 278 -9.13 38.17 -1.13
C LEU A 278 -9.90 39.50 -1.14
N ILE A 279 -9.25 40.61 -0.81
CA ILE A 279 -9.86 41.96 -0.87
C ILE A 279 -10.32 42.30 -2.28
N ASN A 280 -9.52 41.97 -3.29
CA ASN A 280 -9.88 42.18 -4.69
C ASN A 280 -11.12 41.37 -5.06
N ALA A 281 -11.20 40.10 -4.65
CA ALA A 281 -12.37 39.26 -4.89
C ALA A 281 -13.62 39.83 -4.20
N ILE A 282 -13.52 40.34 -2.96
CA ILE A 282 -14.64 41.00 -2.27
C ILE A 282 -15.10 42.25 -3.02
N GLY A 283 -14.19 43.03 -3.60
CA GLY A 283 -14.50 44.31 -4.25
C GLY A 283 -14.96 44.25 -5.72
N GLN A 284 -14.88 43.09 -6.39
CA GLN A 284 -15.27 42.98 -7.81
C GLN A 284 -16.80 43.17 -8.01
N PRO A 285 -17.28 43.93 -9.00
CA PRO A 285 -18.72 43.95 -9.30
C PRO A 285 -19.19 42.58 -9.81
N SER A 286 -20.44 42.21 -9.50
CA SER A 286 -21.05 40.98 -10.00
C SER A 286 -21.02 40.92 -11.52
N SER A 287 -20.25 39.97 -12.06
CA SER A 287 -20.21 39.63 -13.47
C SER A 287 -21.49 38.86 -13.85
N SER A 288 -22.64 39.53 -13.81
CA SER A 288 -23.87 38.99 -14.42
C SER A 288 -24.70 40.12 -15.00
N GLY A 289 -24.72 40.22 -16.33
CA GLY A 289 -25.63 41.12 -17.07
C GLY A 289 -25.45 41.12 -18.59
N ASP A 290 -26.12 40.17 -19.24
CA ASP A 290 -26.79 40.23 -20.56
C ASP A 290 -26.08 40.81 -21.80
N SER A 291 -25.63 39.90 -22.65
CA SER A 291 -25.75 40.05 -24.11
C SER A 291 -27.07 39.46 -24.59
N GLN A 292 -28.21 40.00 -24.12
CA GLN A 292 -29.44 39.95 -24.92
C GLN A 292 -29.33 40.97 -26.05
N GLN A 293 -28.76 40.56 -27.18
CA GLN A 293 -29.06 41.22 -28.45
C GLN A 293 -30.46 40.78 -28.90
N SER A 294 -31.46 41.49 -28.37
CA SER A 294 -32.69 41.75 -29.10
C SER A 294 -32.35 42.53 -30.36
N ASN A 295 -32.42 41.88 -31.52
CA ASN A 295 -32.61 42.55 -32.81
C ASN A 295 -33.79 41.90 -33.53
N THR A 296 -34.98 42.38 -33.19
CA THR A 296 -36.15 42.38 -34.05
C THR A 296 -36.09 43.57 -35.00
N THR A 297 -36.02 43.25 -36.30
CA THR A 297 -36.76 43.87 -37.41
C THR A 297 -36.73 45.38 -37.63
N SER A 298 -36.13 45.83 -38.75
CA SER A 298 -36.83 46.36 -39.94
C SER A 298 -35.84 46.55 -41.10
#